data_AF-A0A3B3XIH8-F1
#
_entry.id   AF-A0A3B3XIH8-F1
#
_cell.length_a   1.000
_cell.length_b   1.000
_cell.length_c   1.000
_cell.angle_alpha   90.00
_cell.angle_beta   90.00
_cell.angle_gamma   90.00
#
_symmetry.space_group_name_H-M   'P 1'
#
loop_
_entity.id
_entity.type
_entity.pdbx_description
1 polymer ?
#
loop_
_entity_poly.entity_id
_entity_poly.type
_entity_poly.pdbx_seq_one_letter_code
_entity_poly.pdbx_strand_id
1 'polypeptide(L)'
;MLKNVLSRLVTETGRVHRHVNRASSIQTLTACRVSVRSFAEVKDEVQLPFDSSLLEVLVCPLSKKPLRYDANTNELINEELGIAYPIVDGIPNMIPQEARLIQKDTQTPKTPAE
;
A
#
# COMPACT_ATOMS: atom_id res chain seq x y z
N MET A 1 -59.63 -12.02 17.09
CA MET A 1 -59.46 -11.19 18.30
C MET A 1 -57.97 -10.94 18.48
N LEU A 2 -57.56 -9.70 18.75
CA LEU A 2 -56.19 -9.26 19.12
C LEU A 2 -55.24 -9.20 17.90
N LYS A 3 -54.49 -8.14 17.58
CA LYS A 3 -54.08 -6.92 18.28
C LYS A 3 -53.51 -5.95 17.22
N ASN A 4 -53.84 -4.68 17.38
CA ASN A 4 -52.91 -3.54 17.37
C ASN A 4 -52.22 -3.18 16.05
N VAL A 5 -52.65 -2.12 15.38
CA VAL A 5 -52.23 -0.72 15.67
C VAL A 5 -50.72 -0.55 15.48
N LEU A 6 -50.31 -0.35 14.23
CA LEU A 6 -49.02 0.26 13.86
C LEU A 6 -49.27 1.17 12.67
N SER A 7 -50.13 2.16 12.93
CA SER A 7 -50.07 3.43 12.23
C SER A 7 -48.83 4.18 12.70
N ARG A 8 -48.29 5.01 11.81
CA ARG A 8 -47.28 6.06 12.06
C ARG A 8 -45.81 5.63 12.06
N LEU A 9 -45.26 5.52 10.85
CA LEU A 9 -43.89 5.96 10.57
C LEU A 9 -43.93 6.84 9.31
N VAL A 10 -44.59 8.00 9.46
CA VAL A 10 -44.31 9.16 8.62
C VAL A 10 -42.98 9.69 9.10
N THR A 11 -41.94 9.54 8.28
CA THR A 11 -40.66 10.23 8.47
C THR A 11 -40.87 11.70 8.12
N GLU A 12 -41.23 12.51 9.12
CA GLU A 12 -41.07 13.96 9.03
C GLU A 12 -39.59 14.28 8.93
N THR A 13 -39.14 14.69 7.74
CA THR A 13 -37.84 15.34 7.57
C THR A 13 -37.93 16.75 8.15
N GLY A 14 -37.64 16.88 9.44
CA GLY A 14 -37.51 18.16 10.11
C GLY A 14 -36.32 18.95 9.57
N ARG A 15 -36.59 19.92 8.69
CA ARG A 15 -35.60 20.88 8.18
C ARG A 15 -35.34 21.93 9.26
N VAL A 16 -34.30 21.75 10.06
CA VAL A 16 -33.83 22.78 11.00
C VAL A 16 -33.16 23.91 10.22
N HIS A 17 -33.88 25.01 10.01
CA HIS A 17 -33.27 26.27 9.59
C HIS A 17 -32.59 26.92 10.80
N ARG A 18 -31.28 26.80 10.89
CA ARG A 18 -30.47 27.59 11.83
C ARG A 18 -30.27 28.98 11.21
N HIS A 19 -31.05 29.95 11.68
CA HIS A 19 -30.85 31.35 11.37
C HIS A 19 -29.63 31.86 12.16
N VAL A 20 -28.52 32.11 11.47
CA VAL A 20 -27.34 32.73 12.09
C VAL A 20 -27.44 34.23 11.88
N ASN A 21 -27.62 34.99 12.96
CA ASN A 21 -27.63 36.45 12.92
C ASN A 21 -26.28 36.97 12.40
N ARG A 22 -26.31 37.61 11.23
CA ARG A 22 -25.16 38.25 10.60
C ARG A 22 -24.92 39.58 11.29
N ALA A 23 -24.13 39.58 12.36
CA ALA A 23 -23.59 40.81 12.94
C ALA A 23 -22.41 41.29 12.08
N SER A 24 -22.58 42.45 11.47
CA SER A 24 -21.59 43.16 10.68
C SER A 24 -20.45 43.65 11.58
N SER A 25 -19.25 43.09 11.42
CA SER A 25 -18.02 43.76 11.83
C SER A 25 -16.95 43.44 10.81
N ILE A 26 -16.79 44.37 9.86
CA ILE A 26 -15.70 44.33 8.87
C ILE A 26 -14.45 44.78 9.62
N GLN A 27 -13.68 43.82 10.14
CA GLN A 27 -12.28 44.06 10.46
C GLN A 27 -11.48 43.77 9.20
N THR A 28 -11.04 44.84 8.55
CA THR A 28 -10.09 44.83 7.45
C THR A 28 -8.74 44.35 7.98
N LEU A 29 -8.56 43.03 8.04
CA LEU A 29 -7.24 42.43 8.25
C LEU A 29 -6.63 42.17 6.87
N THR A 30 -5.53 42.87 6.62
CA THR A 30 -4.61 42.57 5.52
C THR A 30 -4.25 41.10 5.59
N ALA A 31 -4.84 40.31 4.69
CA ALA A 31 -4.51 38.91 4.56
C ALA A 31 -3.04 38.82 4.15
N CYS A 32 -2.17 38.43 5.08
CA CYS A 32 -0.94 37.76 4.68
C CYS A 32 -1.39 36.59 3.80
N ARG A 33 -1.16 36.71 2.49
CA ARG A 33 -1.31 35.60 1.54
C ARG A 33 -0.31 34.54 1.95
N VAL A 34 -0.73 33.66 2.86
CA VAL A 34 -0.02 32.42 3.12
C VAL A 34 -0.17 31.64 1.82
N SER A 35 0.92 31.54 1.06
CA SER A 35 1.00 30.70 -0.11
C SER A 35 0.88 29.26 0.35
N VAL A 36 -0.35 28.76 0.45
CA VAL A 36 -0.62 27.34 0.66
C VAL A 36 -0.05 26.63 -0.56
N ARG A 37 1.06 25.90 -0.38
CA ARG A 37 1.57 25.03 -1.43
C ARG A 37 0.46 24.03 -1.74
N SER A 38 -0.06 24.08 -2.96
CA SER A 38 -1.06 23.13 -3.44
C SER A 38 -0.50 21.72 -3.28
N PHE A 39 -1.24 20.84 -2.61
CA PHE A 39 -0.92 19.40 -2.50
C PHE A 39 -1.18 18.65 -3.81
N ALA A 40 -1.60 19.33 -4.87
CA ALA A 40 -1.79 18.72 -6.18
C ALA A 40 -0.43 18.45 -6.84
N GLU A 41 0.05 17.24 -6.59
CA GLU A 41 0.57 16.35 -7.64
C GLU A 41 1.92 16.73 -8.24
N VAL A 42 2.97 16.66 -7.42
CA VAL A 42 4.29 16.29 -7.94
C VAL A 42 4.40 14.78 -7.78
N LYS A 43 4.06 14.06 -8.85
CA LYS A 43 4.43 12.64 -8.98
C LYS A 43 5.92 12.63 -9.32
N ASP A 44 6.77 12.73 -8.29
CA ASP A 44 8.20 12.51 -8.44
C ASP A 44 8.38 11.01 -8.76
N GLU A 45 8.26 10.66 -10.05
CA GLU A 45 8.45 9.32 -10.59
C GLU A 45 9.94 8.96 -10.59
N VAL A 46 10.56 8.91 -9.40
CA VAL A 46 11.91 8.40 -9.25
C VAL A 46 11.79 6.92 -8.98
N GLN A 47 12.04 6.10 -10.01
CA GLN A 47 12.26 4.66 -9.85
C GLN A 47 13.55 4.49 -9.01
N LEU A 48 13.41 4.28 -7.70
CA LEU A 48 14.57 4.02 -6.85
C LEU A 48 15.08 2.59 -7.11
N PRO A 49 16.36 2.42 -7.48
CA PRO A 49 16.95 1.10 -7.60
C PRO A 49 17.06 0.43 -6.22
N PHE A 50 16.88 -0.89 -6.18
CA PHE A 50 17.11 -1.66 -4.96
C PHE A 50 18.59 -1.69 -4.58
N ASP A 51 18.89 -1.46 -3.30
CA ASP A 51 20.25 -1.53 -2.77
C ASP A 51 20.59 -2.96 -2.33
N SER A 52 21.50 -3.61 -3.06
CA SER A 52 21.97 -4.96 -2.76
C SER A 52 22.69 -5.08 -1.42
N SER A 53 23.20 -3.98 -0.85
CA SER A 53 23.85 -3.98 0.47
C SER A 53 22.88 -4.41 1.58
N LEU A 54 21.58 -4.26 1.36
CA LEU A 54 20.54 -4.68 2.30
C LEU A 54 20.44 -6.21 2.45
N LEU A 55 20.95 -6.98 1.49
CA LEU A 55 20.90 -8.45 1.53
C LEU A 55 21.63 -9.06 2.74
N GLU A 56 22.57 -8.32 3.34
CA GLU A 56 23.30 -8.77 4.54
C GLU A 56 22.40 -8.87 5.78
N VAL A 57 21.36 -8.03 5.85
CA VAL A 57 20.42 -7.96 6.99
C VAL A 57 19.05 -8.53 6.66
N LEU A 58 18.72 -8.66 5.38
CA LEU A 58 17.39 -9.02 4.90
C LEU A 58 17.23 -10.54 4.74
N VAL A 59 16.14 -11.07 5.29
CA VAL A 59 15.84 -12.52 5.27
C VAL A 59 14.41 -12.79 4.81
N CYS A 60 14.16 -14.02 4.34
CA CYS A 60 12.83 -14.48 3.97
C CYS A 60 11.85 -14.46 5.17
N PRO A 61 10.61 -13.96 5.03
CA PRO A 61 9.64 -13.90 6.13
C PRO A 61 9.19 -15.29 6.58
N LEU A 62 9.23 -16.28 5.68
CA LEU A 62 8.80 -17.66 5.94
C LEU A 62 9.93 -18.52 6.51
N SER A 63 11.06 -18.62 5.80
CA SER A 63 12.16 -19.54 6.16
C SER A 63 13.24 -18.90 7.04
N LYS A 64 13.25 -17.57 7.19
CA LYS A 64 14.30 -16.80 7.89
C LYS A 64 15.70 -16.99 7.32
N LYS A 65 15.79 -17.46 6.08
CA LYS A 65 17.04 -17.66 5.34
C LYS A 65 17.41 -16.43 4.50
N PRO A 66 18.68 -16.28 4.11
CA PRO A 66 19.11 -15.24 3.18
C PRO A 66 18.36 -15.34 1.84
N LEU A 67 18.26 -14.21 1.15
CA LEU A 67 17.64 -14.11 -0.17
C LEU A 67 18.70 -13.77 -1.22
N ARG A 68 18.46 -14.19 -2.46
CA ARG A 68 19.26 -13.80 -3.63
C ARG A 68 18.51 -12.72 -4.40
N TYR A 69 19.14 -11.59 -4.67
CA TYR A 69 18.58 -10.59 -5.58
C TYR A 69 18.80 -11.00 -7.04
N ASP A 70 17.77 -10.88 -7.86
CA ASP A 70 17.85 -11.00 -9.32
C ASP A 70 17.60 -9.66 -9.97
N ALA A 71 18.66 -9.06 -10.53
CA ALA A 71 18.57 -7.76 -11.19
C ALA A 71 17.79 -7.80 -12.52
N ASN A 72 17.64 -8.98 -13.13
CA ASN A 72 16.93 -9.09 -14.42
C ASN A 72 15.42 -9.00 -14.23
N THR A 73 14.89 -9.65 -13.19
CA THR A 73 13.46 -9.65 -12.87
C THR A 73 13.09 -8.67 -11.78
N ASN A 74 14.09 -8.06 -11.11
CA ASN A 74 13.92 -7.19 -9.95
C ASN A 74 13.15 -7.88 -8.81
N GLU A 75 13.62 -9.09 -8.45
CA GLU A 75 12.98 -9.96 -7.46
C GLU A 75 13.98 -10.45 -6.41
N LEU A 76 13.48 -10.75 -5.21
CA LEU A 76 14.22 -11.43 -4.14
C LEU A 76 13.82 -12.90 -4.09
N ILE A 77 14.77 -13.76 -4.41
CA ILE A 77 14.57 -15.19 -4.58
C ILE A 77 14.94 -15.96 -3.32
N ASN A 78 14.05 -16.85 -2.90
CA ASN A 78 14.33 -17.88 -1.93
C ASN A 78 14.45 -19.25 -2.64
N GLU A 79 15.66 -19.79 -2.71
CA GLU A 79 15.93 -21.04 -3.45
C GLU A 79 15.46 -22.30 -2.73
N GLU A 80 15.31 -22.25 -1.41
CA GLU A 80 14.83 -23.38 -0.61
C GLU A 80 13.33 -23.63 -0.87
N LEU A 81 12.53 -22.56 -0.81
CA LEU A 81 11.08 -22.60 -1.01
C LEU A 81 10.67 -22.51 -2.49
N GLY A 82 11.58 -22.08 -3.37
CA GLY A 82 11.25 -21.86 -4.78
C GLY A 82 10.22 -20.74 -4.95
N ILE A 83 10.40 -19.63 -4.23
CA ILE A 83 9.54 -18.44 -4.33
C ILE A 83 10.38 -17.19 -4.60
N ALA A 84 9.76 -16.19 -5.23
CA ALA A 84 10.33 -14.90 -5.54
C ALA A 84 9.41 -13.77 -5.07
N TYR A 85 9.97 -12.80 -4.35
CA TYR A 85 9.26 -11.60 -3.91
C TYR A 85 9.58 -10.43 -4.86
N PRO A 86 8.58 -9.76 -5.45
CA PRO A 86 8.84 -8.65 -6.36
C PRO A 86 9.30 -7.41 -5.62
N ILE A 87 10.12 -6.58 -6.29
CA ILE A 87 10.51 -5.26 -5.80
C ILE A 87 9.78 -4.21 -6.62
N VAL A 88 9.00 -3.35 -5.95
CA VAL A 88 8.21 -2.28 -6.58
C VAL A 88 8.67 -0.96 -6.01
N ASP A 89 9.07 -0.02 -6.88
CA ASP A 89 9.59 1.30 -6.50
C ASP A 89 10.78 1.23 -5.51
N GLY A 90 11.63 0.22 -5.67
CA GLY A 90 12.78 -0.05 -4.78
C GLY A 90 12.40 -0.68 -3.43
N ILE A 91 11.12 -0.94 -3.18
CA ILE A 91 10.59 -1.52 -1.94
C ILE A 91 10.30 -3.01 -2.16
N PRO A 92 10.93 -3.92 -1.40
CA PRO A 92 10.61 -5.34 -1.44
C PRO A 92 9.19 -5.63 -0.94
N ASN A 93 8.38 -6.27 -1.77
CA ASN A 93 7.06 -6.74 -1.37
C ASN A 93 7.16 -8.16 -0.79
N MET A 94 7.29 -8.22 0.53
CA MET A 94 7.55 -9.45 1.29
C MET A 94 6.26 -10.10 1.81
N ILE A 95 5.14 -9.98 1.09
CA ILE A 95 3.87 -10.63 1.43
C ILE A 95 3.88 -12.08 0.92
N PRO A 96 3.78 -13.10 1.79
CA PRO A 96 3.85 -14.51 1.39
C PRO A 96 2.84 -14.92 0.30
N GLN A 97 1.66 -14.33 0.32
CA GLN A 97 0.57 -14.61 -0.62
C GLN A 97 0.80 -14.02 -2.01
N GLU A 98 1.65 -13.00 -2.12
CA GLU A 98 1.99 -12.33 -3.37
C GLU A 98 3.31 -12.83 -3.97
N ALA A 99 4.03 -13.68 -3.22
CA ALA A 99 5.24 -14.32 -3.70
C ALA A 99 4.94 -15.18 -4.92
N ARG A 100 5.72 -14.99 -5.99
CA ARG A 100 5.62 -15.80 -7.21
C ARG A 100 6.37 -17.11 -7.02
N LEU A 101 5.77 -18.21 -7.49
CA LEU A 101 6.45 -19.49 -7.56
C LEU A 101 7.47 -19.48 -8.71
N ILE A 102 8.70 -19.86 -8.42
CA ILE A 102 9.72 -20.11 -9.43
C ILE A 102 9.85 -21.62 -9.60
N GLN A 103 9.71 -22.08 -10.85
CA GLN A 103 9.99 -23.47 -11.17
C GLN A 103 11.47 -23.71 -10.91
N LYS A 104 11.76 -24.60 -9.96
CA LYS A 104 13.13 -25.05 -9.73
C LYS A 104 13.45 -25.98 -10.90
N ASP A 105 14.03 -25.43 -11.97
CA ASP A 105 14.65 -26.25 -13.00
C ASP A 105 15.65 -27.13 -12.28
N THR A 106 15.28 -28.40 -12.14
CA THR A 106 16.11 -29.39 -11.49
C THR A 106 17.30 -29.53 -12.42
N GLN A 107 18.39 -28.83 -12.14
CA GLN A 107 19.71 -29.35 -12.46
C GLN A 107 19.83 -30.63 -11.66
N THR A 108 19.32 -31.70 -12.27
CA THR A 108 19.75 -33.05 -12.00
C THR A 108 21.27 -32.99 -11.92
N PRO A 109 21.89 -33.46 -10.83
CA PRO A 109 23.31 -33.70 -10.87
C PRO A 109 23.49 -34.64 -12.05
N LYS A 110 24.15 -34.16 -13.10
CA LYS A 110 24.68 -35.03 -14.13
C LYS A 110 25.67 -35.90 -13.36
N THR A 111 25.21 -37.05 -12.88
CA THR A 111 26.09 -38.09 -12.39
C THR A 111 27.13 -38.25 -13.49
N PRO A 112 28.43 -37.98 -13.23
CA PRO A 112 29.44 -38.54 -14.09
C PRO A 112 29.30 -40.04 -13.86
N ALA A 113 28.56 -40.69 -14.74
CA ALA A 113 28.70 -42.11 -14.95
C ALA A 113 30.08 -42.26 -15.60
N GLU A 114 31.11 -42.45 -14.77
CA GLU A 114 32.21 -43.40 -14.97
C GLU A 114 33.02 -43.56 -13.69
#